data_AF-A0A7S0FH72-F1
#
_entry.id   AF-A0A7S0FH72-F1
#
_cell.length_a   1.000
_cell.length_b   1.000
_cell.length_c   1.000
_cell.angle_alpha   90.00
_cell.angle_beta   90.00
_cell.angle_gamma   90.00
#
_symmetry.space_group_name_H-M   'P 1'
#
loop_
_entity.id
_entity.type
_entity.pdbx_description
1 polymer ?
#
loop_
_entity_poly.entity_id
_entity_poly.type
_entity_poly.pdbx_seq_one_letter_code
_entity_poly.pdbx_strand_id
1 'polypeptide(L)'
;GALMTSKGRRAAVALASAPFVCGPVLCGLSTTFAQALVGRLLMGLGIGIASVAAPCFLSEVAPPAVRGALVTLYEVAVGVGFLLAVVLDLAIQEVGRLPGGAWRYQAGLVPAAAALPLLLATALVPESPRWLIKESR
;
A
#
# COMPACT_ATOMS: atom_id res chain seq x y z
N GLY A 1 7.64 5.45 -12.09
CA GLY A 1 8.47 6.12 -13.12
C GLY A 1 7.73 7.29 -13.71
N ALA A 2 7.20 7.15 -14.93
CA ALA A 2 6.52 8.23 -15.68
C ALA A 2 5.39 8.94 -14.93
N LEU A 3 4.60 8.20 -14.13
CA LEU A 3 3.47 8.75 -13.37
C LEU A 3 3.91 9.68 -12.22
N MET A 4 5.06 9.41 -11.61
CA MET A 4 5.62 10.23 -10.54
C MET A 4 6.27 11.51 -11.10
N THR A 5 6.79 11.45 -12.32
CA THR A 5 7.40 12.60 -13.00
C THR A 5 6.39 13.55 -13.61
N SER A 6 5.18 13.10 -13.96
CA SER A 6 4.16 13.94 -14.60
C SER A 6 3.08 14.50 -13.66
N LYS A 7 2.75 13.80 -12.56
CA LYS A 7 1.67 14.23 -11.63
C LYS A 7 2.14 14.54 -10.21
N GLY A 8 3.43 14.33 -9.90
CA GLY A 8 3.96 14.47 -8.55
C GLY A 8 3.84 13.20 -7.71
N ARG A 9 4.70 13.08 -6.70
CA ARG A 9 4.79 11.85 -5.87
C ARG A 9 3.54 11.60 -5.02
N ARG A 10 2.93 12.65 -4.48
CA ARG A 10 1.68 12.53 -3.71
C ARG A 10 0.53 12.07 -4.58
N ALA A 11 0.38 12.63 -5.78
CA ALA A 11 -0.64 12.19 -6.72
C ALA A 11 -0.41 10.75 -7.17
N ALA A 12 0.84 10.30 -7.35
CA ALA A 12 1.15 8.91 -7.67
C ALA A 12 0.76 7.95 -6.52
N VAL A 13 1.01 8.33 -5.27
CA VAL A 13 0.58 7.55 -4.08
C VAL A 13 -0.94 7.58 -3.91
N ALA A 14 -1.59 8.72 -4.15
CA ALA A 14 -3.05 8.83 -4.16
C ALA A 14 -3.69 8.00 -5.29
N LEU A 15 -3.07 7.95 -6.47
CA LEU A 15 -3.55 7.10 -7.57
C LEU A 15 -3.32 5.61 -7.29
N ALA A 16 -2.28 5.27 -6.54
CA ALA A 16 -2.02 3.91 -6.07
C ALA A 16 -3.01 3.45 -4.99
N SER A 17 -3.61 4.40 -4.26
CA SER A 17 -4.51 4.10 -3.15
C SER A 17 -5.84 3.47 -3.58
N ALA A 18 -6.37 3.87 -4.74
CA ALA A 18 -7.60 3.32 -5.31
C ALA A 18 -7.49 1.81 -5.60
N PRO A 19 -6.50 1.31 -6.38
CA PRO A 19 -6.34 -0.12 -6.59
C PRO A 19 -5.93 -0.87 -5.31
N PHE A 20 -5.25 -0.21 -4.36
CA PHE A 20 -4.86 -0.79 -3.08
C PHE A 20 -6.05 -1.06 -2.14
N VAL A 21 -7.13 -0.28 -2.21
CA VAL A 21 -8.39 -0.54 -1.49
C VAL A 21 -9.38 -1.38 -2.27
N CYS A 22 -9.57 -1.07 -3.55
CA CYS A 22 -10.56 -1.77 -4.37
C CYS A 22 -10.18 -3.24 -4.61
N GLY A 23 -8.89 -3.54 -4.75
CA GLY A 23 -8.40 -4.90 -4.99
C GLY A 23 -8.79 -5.90 -3.89
N PRO A 24 -8.44 -5.64 -2.61
CA PRO A 24 -8.84 -6.51 -1.50
C PRO A 24 -10.35 -6.62 -1.33
N VAL A 25 -11.11 -5.53 -1.47
CA VAL A 25 -12.57 -5.56 -1.40
C VAL A 25 -13.15 -6.47 -2.48
N LEU A 26 -12.64 -6.38 -3.71
CA LEU A 26 -13.05 -7.25 -4.82
C LEU A 26 -12.69 -8.72 -4.56
N CYS A 27 -11.50 -8.99 -4.01
CA CYS A 27 -11.10 -10.34 -3.60
C CYS A 27 -12.05 -10.91 -2.52
N GLY A 28 -12.36 -10.13 -1.48
CA GLY A 28 -13.22 -10.55 -0.37
C GLY A 28 -14.69 -10.77 -0.77
N LEU A 29 -15.17 -10.07 -1.80
CA LEU A 29 -16.54 -10.20 -2.32
C LEU A 29 -16.66 -11.14 -3.53
N SER A 30 -15.54 -11.62 -4.07
CA SER A 30 -15.53 -12.45 -5.28
C SER A 30 -16.40 -13.71 -5.17
N THR A 31 -17.16 -13.99 -6.24
CA THR A 31 -17.94 -15.23 -6.41
C THR A 31 -17.41 -16.08 -7.55
N THR A 32 -16.54 -15.52 -8.39
CA THR A 32 -15.88 -16.22 -9.49
C THR A 32 -14.36 -16.08 -9.43
N PHE A 33 -13.65 -17.05 -9.99
CA PHE A 33 -12.18 -17.01 -10.09
C PHE A 33 -11.67 -15.77 -10.82
N ALA A 34 -12.36 -15.34 -11.89
CA ALA A 34 -11.99 -14.16 -12.65
C ALA A 34 -12.02 -12.88 -11.79
N GLN A 35 -13.03 -12.71 -10.94
CA GLN A 35 -13.09 -11.56 -10.02
C GLN A 35 -11.94 -11.57 -9.00
N ALA A 36 -11.63 -12.73 -8.43
CA ALA A 36 -10.50 -12.87 -7.52
C ALA A 36 -9.15 -12.56 -8.21
N LEU A 37 -8.99 -12.99 -9.46
CA LEU A 37 -7.80 -12.70 -10.26
C LEU A 37 -7.65 -11.19 -10.52
N VAL A 38 -8.73 -10.52 -10.93
CA VAL A 38 -8.73 -9.06 -11.13
C VAL A 38 -8.40 -8.33 -9.83
N GLY A 39 -8.96 -8.74 -8.70
CA GLY A 39 -8.65 -8.17 -7.39
C GLY A 39 -7.17 -8.26 -7.05
N ARG A 40 -6.53 -9.40 -7.33
CA ARG A 40 -5.08 -9.58 -7.13
C ARG A 40 -4.23 -8.71 -8.05
N LEU A 41 -4.63 -8.55 -9.31
CA LEU A 41 -3.93 -7.66 -10.23
C LEU A 41 -3.98 -6.21 -9.74
N LEU A 42 -5.14 -5.75 -9.25
CA LEU A 42 -5.28 -4.42 -8.67
C LEU A 42 -4.41 -4.24 -7.42
N MET A 43 -4.43 -5.20 -6.50
CA MET A 43 -3.55 -5.19 -5.32
C MET A 43 -2.07 -5.08 -5.73
N GLY A 44 -1.63 -5.90 -6.69
CA GLY A 44 -0.26 -5.90 -7.18
C GLY A 44 0.14 -4.56 -7.80
N LEU A 45 -0.74 -3.93 -8.57
CA LEU A 45 -0.50 -2.59 -9.12
C LEU A 45 -0.35 -1.53 -8.03
N GLY A 46 -1.21 -1.55 -7.01
CA GLY A 46 -1.12 -0.64 -5.87
C GLY A 46 0.19 -0.78 -5.11
N ILE A 47 0.56 -2.01 -4.75
CA ILE A 47 1.83 -2.32 -4.08
C ILE A 47 3.04 -1.90 -4.93
N GLY A 48 3.02 -2.20 -6.24
CA GLY A 48 4.10 -1.87 -7.16
C GLY A 48 4.36 -0.37 -7.23
N ILE A 49 3.31 0.46 -7.33
CA ILE A 49 3.46 1.91 -7.35
C ILE A 49 3.97 2.42 -6.00
N ALA A 50 3.39 1.93 -4.89
CA ALA A 50 3.77 2.36 -3.54
C ALA A 50 5.24 2.02 -3.20
N SER A 51 5.71 0.83 -3.58
CA SER A 51 7.07 0.35 -3.33
C SER A 51 8.16 1.24 -3.92
N VAL A 52 7.86 1.94 -5.03
CA VAL A 52 8.81 2.88 -5.66
C VAL A 52 8.57 4.31 -5.16
N ALA A 53 7.31 4.70 -4.98
CA ALA A 53 6.96 6.06 -4.62
C ALA A 53 7.32 6.42 -3.18
N ALA A 54 7.11 5.51 -2.22
CA ALA A 54 7.32 5.74 -0.80
C ALA A 54 8.80 5.97 -0.41
N PRO A 55 9.76 5.09 -0.75
CA PRO A 55 11.17 5.33 -0.42
C PRO A 55 11.74 6.52 -1.20
N CYS A 56 11.26 6.75 -2.44
CA CYS A 56 11.64 7.93 -3.21
C CYS A 56 11.18 9.22 -2.50
N PHE A 57 9.92 9.31 -2.10
CA PHE A 57 9.39 10.44 -1.35
C PHE A 57 10.16 10.68 -0.04
N LEU A 58 10.41 9.61 0.72
CA LEU A 58 11.15 9.69 1.97
C LEU A 58 12.59 10.19 1.75
N SER A 59 13.25 9.76 0.67
CA SER A 59 14.59 10.22 0.32
C SER A 59 14.66 11.72 -0.02
N GLU A 60 13.55 12.29 -0.48
CA GLU A 60 13.45 13.69 -0.90
C GLU A 60 13.12 14.63 0.24
N VAL A 61 12.34 14.17 1.22
CA VAL A 61 11.99 14.94 2.42
C VAL A 61 13.07 14.80 3.50
N ALA A 62 13.82 13.69 3.50
CA ALA A 62 14.83 13.41 4.51
C ALA A 62 16.04 14.38 4.45
N PRO A 63 16.49 14.88 5.62
CA PRO A 63 17.77 15.59 5.73
C PRO A 63 18.93 14.71 5.26
N PRO A 64 19.98 15.27 4.63
CA PRO A 64 21.08 14.49 4.07
C PRO A 64 21.76 13.57 5.09
N ALA A 65 21.89 14.01 6.35
CA ALA A 65 22.57 13.28 7.41
C ALA A 65 21.86 11.98 7.84
N VAL A 66 20.52 11.92 7.74
CA VAL A 66 19.72 10.78 8.25
C VAL A 66 18.94 10.06 7.16
N ARG A 67 19.15 10.42 5.88
CA ARG A 67 18.42 9.83 4.73
C ARG A 67 18.52 8.30 4.70
N GLY A 68 19.73 7.75 4.89
CA GLY A 68 19.94 6.30 4.90
C GLY A 68 19.20 5.61 6.04
N ALA A 69 19.20 6.21 7.23
CA ALA A 69 18.49 5.69 8.40
C ALA A 69 16.97 5.70 8.21
N LEU A 70 16.41 6.74 7.58
CA LEU A 70 14.96 6.81 7.31
C LEU A 70 14.51 5.79 6.27
N VAL A 71 15.27 5.62 5.18
CA VAL A 71 14.94 4.61 4.15
C VAL A 71 15.05 3.19 4.71
N THR A 72 16.08 2.91 5.52
CA THR A 72 16.21 1.60 6.18
C THR A 72 15.09 1.36 7.20
N LEU A 73 14.69 2.37 7.97
CA LEU A 73 13.55 2.27 8.87
C LEU A 73 12.24 1.95 8.13
N TYR A 74 12.04 2.53 6.94
CA TYR A 74 10.91 2.19 6.08
C TYR A 74 10.92 0.71 5.69
N GLU A 75 12.04 0.18 5.23
CA GLU A 75 12.16 -1.25 4.88
C GLU A 75 11.95 -2.17 6.09
N VAL A 76 12.45 -1.77 7.27
CA VAL A 76 12.19 -2.50 8.53
C VAL A 76 10.70 -2.51 8.85
N ALA A 77 10.01 -1.37 8.72
CA ALA A 77 8.56 -1.28 8.94
C ALA A 77 7.77 -2.17 7.97
N VAL A 78 8.17 -2.23 6.70
CA VAL A 78 7.60 -3.15 5.70
C VAL A 78 7.80 -4.61 6.13
N GLY A 79 9.01 -4.98 6.58
CA GLY A 79 9.32 -6.32 7.09
C GLY A 79 8.47 -6.70 8.30
N VAL A 80 8.31 -5.80 9.27
CA VAL A 80 7.43 -5.99 10.43
C VAL A 80 5.98 -6.18 10.00
N GLY A 81 5.51 -5.38 9.03
CA GLY A 81 4.17 -5.53 8.46
C GLY A 81 3.95 -6.90 7.84
N PHE A 82 4.95 -7.45 7.14
CA PHE A 82 4.89 -8.79 6.58
C PHE A 82 4.80 -9.88 7.67
N LEU A 83 5.59 -9.75 8.75
CA LEU A 83 5.51 -10.67 9.88
C LEU A 83 4.13 -10.65 10.54
N LEU A 84 3.57 -9.46 10.78
CA LEU A 84 2.22 -9.31 11.31
C LEU A 84 1.16 -9.91 10.39
N ALA A 85 1.31 -9.75 9.07
CA ALA A 85 0.41 -10.35 8.10
C ALA A 85 0.40 -11.88 8.20
N VAL A 86 1.57 -12.51 8.33
CA VAL A 86 1.68 -13.97 8.52
C VAL A 86 1.05 -14.42 9.83
N VAL A 87 1.27 -13.70 10.93
CA VAL A 87 0.65 -14.03 12.23
C VAL A 87 -0.87 -13.94 12.17
N LEU A 88 -1.41 -12.89 11.55
CA LEU A 88 -2.86 -12.74 11.34
C LEU A 88 -3.40 -13.85 10.43
N ASP A 89 -2.65 -14.23 9.40
CA ASP A 89 -3.03 -15.30 8.49
C ASP A 89 -3.20 -16.62 9.23
N LEU A 90 -2.23 -17.00 10.07
CA LEU A 90 -2.29 -18.18 10.93
C LEU A 90 -3.47 -18.12 11.91
N ALA A 91 -3.66 -16.97 12.57
CA ALA A 91 -4.78 -16.79 13.50
C ALA A 91 -6.15 -16.98 12.82
N ILE A 92 -6.31 -16.50 11.58
CA ILE A 92 -7.55 -16.64 10.81
C ILE A 92 -7.77 -18.10 10.39
N GLN A 93 -6.71 -18.83 10.04
CA GLN A 93 -6.79 -20.26 9.72
C GLN A 93 -7.26 -21.08 10.93
N GLU A 94 -6.71 -20.80 12.12
CA GLU A 94 -7.09 -21.48 13.37
C GLU A 94 -8.55 -21.21 13.77
N VAL A 95 -9.07 -20.02 13.48
CA VAL A 95 -10.46 -19.66 13.81
C VAL A 95 -11.48 -20.44 12.97
N GLY A 96 -11.08 -20.99 11.80
CA GLY A 96 -11.68 -22.12 11.08
C GLY A 96 -13.17 -22.11 10.70
N ARG A 97 -13.98 -21.20 11.26
CA ARG A 97 -15.45 -21.18 11.23
C ARG A 97 -16.01 -19.94 10.55
N LEU A 98 -15.17 -19.21 9.84
CA LEU A 98 -15.56 -17.97 9.17
C LEU A 98 -16.42 -18.26 7.91
N PRO A 99 -17.57 -17.59 7.74
CA PRO A 99 -18.44 -17.77 6.57
C PRO A 99 -17.69 -17.49 5.26
N GLY A 100 -17.79 -18.39 4.28
CA GLY A 100 -17.17 -18.21 2.95
C GLY A 100 -15.68 -18.56 2.85
N GLY A 101 -15.06 -19.03 3.95
CA GLY A 101 -13.69 -19.54 3.97
C GLY A 101 -12.64 -18.49 4.38
N ALA A 102 -11.63 -18.94 5.12
CA ALA A 102 -10.54 -18.12 5.67
C ALA A 102 -9.91 -17.19 4.63
N TRP A 103 -9.72 -17.68 3.39
CA TRP A 103 -9.05 -16.95 2.31
C TRP A 103 -9.70 -15.62 1.95
N ARG A 104 -11.03 -15.46 2.12
CA ARG A 104 -11.74 -14.20 1.84
C ARG A 104 -11.34 -13.10 2.83
N TYR A 105 -11.04 -13.49 4.07
CA TYR A 105 -10.58 -12.58 5.11
C TYR A 105 -9.10 -12.27 4.94
N GLN A 106 -8.29 -13.31 4.68
CA GLN A 106 -6.85 -13.22 4.46
C GLN A 106 -6.50 -12.36 3.25
N ALA A 107 -7.17 -12.57 2.12
CA ALA A 107 -6.90 -11.85 0.87
C ALA A 107 -7.79 -10.62 0.63
N GLY A 108 -8.82 -10.41 1.47
CA GLY A 108 -9.82 -9.39 1.23
C GLY A 108 -10.02 -8.43 2.40
N LEU A 109 -10.74 -8.85 3.43
CA LEU A 109 -11.15 -7.95 4.52
C LEU A 109 -9.96 -7.38 5.30
N VAL A 110 -8.98 -8.20 5.65
CA VAL A 110 -7.84 -7.78 6.45
C VAL A 110 -6.96 -6.76 5.71
N PRO A 111 -6.55 -7.02 4.45
CA PRO A 111 -5.82 -6.00 3.68
C PRO A 111 -6.65 -4.75 3.41
N ALA A 112 -7.97 -4.88 3.18
CA ALA A 112 -8.85 -3.72 3.01
C ALA A 112 -8.88 -2.82 4.26
N ALA A 113 -8.96 -3.42 5.45
CA ALA A 113 -8.92 -2.70 6.73
C ALA A 113 -7.56 -2.04 6.96
N ALA A 114 -6.45 -2.72 6.64
CA ALA A 114 -5.10 -2.17 6.75
C ALA A 114 -4.81 -1.05 5.73
N ALA A 115 -5.50 -1.03 4.60
CA ALA A 115 -5.37 0.00 3.57
C ALA A 115 -6.03 1.35 3.96
N LEU A 116 -7.05 1.34 4.83
CA LEU A 116 -7.79 2.54 5.21
C LEU A 116 -6.92 3.59 5.96
N PRO A 117 -6.12 3.23 6.98
CA PRO A 117 -5.22 4.15 7.65
C PRO A 117 -4.13 4.71 6.73
N LEU A 118 -3.65 3.90 5.78
CA LEU A 118 -2.67 4.33 4.78
C LEU A 118 -3.24 5.44 3.88
N LEU A 119 -4.50 5.30 3.44
CA LEU A 119 -5.19 6.35 2.69
C LEU A 119 -5.29 7.66 3.46
N LEU A 120 -5.71 7.60 4.71
CA LEU A 120 -5.81 8.77 5.58
C LEU A 120 -4.44 9.41 5.81
N ALA A 121 -3.40 8.61 6.05
CA ALA A 121 -2.04 9.11 6.21
C ALA A 121 -1.56 9.85 4.95
N THR A 122 -1.83 9.32 3.75
CA THR A 122 -1.44 9.98 2.49
C THR A 122 -2.21 11.26 2.21
N ALA A 123 -3.43 11.40 2.74
CA ALA A 123 -4.21 12.64 2.64
C ALA A 123 -3.62 13.76 3.52
N LEU A 124 -3.05 13.40 4.67
CA LEU A 124 -2.50 14.34 5.65
C LEU A 124 -1.05 14.78 5.36
N VAL A 125 -0.28 13.96 4.61
CA VAL A 125 1.13 14.26 4.33
C VAL A 125 1.26 15.36 3.25
N PRO A 126 1.99 16.45 3.53
CA PRO A 126 2.27 17.50 2.54
C PRO A 126 3.18 16.99 1.42
N GLU A 127 3.15 17.65 0.26
CA GLU A 127 3.93 17.23 -0.90
C GLU A 127 5.44 17.39 -0.71
N SER A 128 6.23 16.63 -1.47
CA SER A 128 7.68 16.67 -1.37
C SER A 128 8.19 18.05 -1.81
N PRO A 129 9.04 18.73 -1.01
CA PRO A 129 9.55 20.08 -1.32
C PRO A 129 10.26 20.16 -2.69
N ARG A 130 10.91 19.06 -3.12
CA ARG A 130 11.59 18.99 -4.43
C ARG A 130 10.65 19.00 -5.62
N TRP A 131 9.43 18.45 -5.47
CA TRP A 131 8.43 18.51 -6.53
C TRP A 131 7.86 19.92 -6.66
N LEU A 132 7.57 20.58 -5.53
CA LEU A 132 7.14 21.98 -5.49
C LEU A 132 8.16 22.89 -6.22
N ILE A 133 9.45 22.75 -5.88
CA ILE A 133 10.54 23.49 -6.54
C ILE A 133 10.61 23.21 -8.06
N LYS A 134 10.36 21.96 -8.50
CA LYS A 134 10.37 21.58 -9.92
C LYS A 134 9.15 22.13 -10.68
N GLU A 135 8.03 22.31 -9.99
CA GLU A 135 6.78 22.86 -10.52
C GLU A 135 6.74 24.41 -10.42
N SER A 136 7.84 25.05 -10.01
CA SER A 136 7.94 26.50 -9.76
C SER A 136 6.88 27.03 -8.78
N ARG A 137 6.61 26.27 -7.71
CA ARG A 137 5.76 26.68 -6.59
C ARG A 137 6.43 26.42 -5.24
#